data_AF-A0A089KZ92-F1
#
_entry.id   AF-A0A089KZ92-F1
#
_cell.length_a   1.000
_cell.length_b   1.000
_cell.length_c   1.000
_cell.angle_alpha   90.00
_cell.angle_beta   90.00
_cell.angle_gamma   90.00
#
_symmetry.space_group_name_H-M   'P 1'
#
loop_
_entity.id
_entity.type
_entity.pdbx_description
1 polymer ?
#
loop_
_entity_poly.entity_id
_entity_poly.type
_entity_poly.pdbx_seq_one_letter_code
_entity_poly.pdbx_strand_id
1 'polypeptide(L)' 'MAVRGSLYYWSPYCSNVVKARIVQDGNVITGGGVSTSIDLGLYMLSLLAGEEAMLEVKKQIDYPYILQGIVQRQ' A
#
# COMPACT_ATOMS: atom_id res chain seq x y z
N MET A 1 2.45 0.71 12.88
CA MET A 1 1.52 1.78 12.43
C MET A 1 0.47 1.15 11.51
N ALA A 2 -0.74 1.71 11.39
CA ALA A 2 -1.81 1.09 10.59
C ALA A 2 -2.49 2.08 9.63
N VAL A 3 -2.99 1.56 8.52
CA VAL A 3 -3.78 2.33 7.56
C VAL A 3 -5.20 2.51 8.10
N ARG A 4 -5.75 3.71 8.00
CA ARG A 4 -7.11 4.03 8.40
C ARG A 4 -8.10 3.56 7.33
N GLY A 5 -8.70 2.39 7.53
CA GLY A 5 -9.93 1.98 6.84
C GLY A 5 -11.17 2.74 7.34
N SER A 6 -12.37 2.34 6.93
CA SER A 6 -13.64 2.99 7.33
C SER A 6 -14.00 2.84 8.82
N LEU A 7 -13.27 2.01 9.57
CA LEU A 7 -13.58 1.66 10.97
C LEU A 7 -12.48 2.13 11.92
N TYR A 8 -12.87 2.74 13.04
CA TYR A 8 -12.01 3.46 13.99
C TYR A 8 -11.37 2.59 15.09
N TYR A 9 -11.41 1.26 14.97
CA TYR A 9 -11.05 0.34 16.06
C TYR A 9 -9.55 0.27 16.40
N TRP A 10 -8.68 0.82 15.56
CA TRP A 10 -7.22 0.71 15.72
C TRP A 10 -6.62 1.78 16.63
N SER A 11 -7.37 2.84 16.94
CA SER A 11 -6.87 3.98 17.73
C SER A 11 -6.24 3.60 19.08
N PRO A 12 -6.75 2.61 19.86
CA PRO A 12 -6.11 2.25 21.14
C PRO A 12 -4.86 1.36 20.96
N TYR A 13 -4.64 0.76 19.79
CA TYR A 13 -3.55 -0.18 19.55
C TYR A 13 -2.43 0.38 18.68
N CYS A 14 -2.60 1.58 18.14
CA CYS A 14 -1.67 2.20 17.21
C CYS A 14 -1.40 3.65 17.62
N SER A 15 -0.12 3.99 17.77
CA SER A 15 0.30 5.36 18.08
C SER A 15 -0.11 6.37 16.99
N ASN A 16 -0.24 5.90 15.74
CA ASN A 16 -0.62 6.71 14.59
C ASN A 16 -1.46 5.90 13.60
N VAL A 17 -2.58 6.47 13.15
CA VAL A 17 -3.50 5.87 12.16
C VAL A 17 -3.70 6.87 11.03
N VAL A 18 -3.22 6.56 9.83
CA VAL A 18 -3.16 7.50 8.70
C VAL A 18 -4.17 7.11 7.62
N LYS A 19 -4.93 8.09 7.11
CA LYS A 19 -5.83 7.89 5.97
C LYS A 19 -5.01 7.83 4.67
N ALA A 20 -4.66 6.62 4.26
CA ALA A 20 -3.90 6.31 3.05
C ALA A 20 -4.44 5.00 2.42
N ARG A 21 -3.97 4.63 1.23
CA ARG A 21 -4.17 3.28 0.69
C ARG A 21 -3.06 2.37 1.19
N ILE A 22 -1.81 2.83 1.06
CA ILE A 22 -0.62 2.08 1.48
C ILE A 22 0.19 2.97 2.42
N VAL A 23 0.67 2.40 3.52
CA VAL A 23 1.63 3.03 4.43
C VAL A 23 2.85 2.14 4.52
N GLN A 24 4.03 2.67 4.22
CA GLN A 24 5.32 2.06 4.53
C GLN A 24 5.96 2.79 5.70
N ASP A 25 6.25 2.04 6.76
CA ASP A 25 6.88 2.47 8.00
C ASP A 25 8.12 1.61 8.22
N GLY A 26 9.28 2.10 7.75
CA GLY A 26 10.49 1.30 7.63
C GLY A 26 10.27 0.03 6.80
N ASN A 27 10.40 -1.13 7.45
CA ASN A 27 10.25 -2.46 6.84
C ASN A 27 8.82 -3.04 6.94
N VAL A 28 7.88 -2.31 7.53
CA VAL A 28 6.48 -2.75 7.65
C VAL A 28 5.62 -1.98 6.66
N ILE A 29 4.93 -2.71 5.77
CA ILE A 29 4.01 -2.14 4.79
C ILE A 29 2.59 -2.61 5.09
N THR A 30 1.66 -1.67 5.20
CA THR A 30 0.26 -1.95 5.54
C THR A 30 -0.67 -1.41 4.45
N GLY A 31 -1.77 -2.13 4.16
CA GLY A 31 -2.82 -1.73 3.23
C GLY A 31 -4.15 -1.39 3.93
N GLY A 32 -4.92 -0.44 3.38
CA GLY A 32 -6.15 0.11 4.00
C GLY A 32 -7.42 -0.74 3.87
N GLY A 33 -7.43 -1.76 3.02
CA GLY A 33 -8.59 -2.64 2.83
C GLY A 33 -8.38 -3.61 1.67
N VAL A 34 -9.37 -4.49 1.44
CA VAL A 34 -9.28 -5.60 0.46
C VAL A 34 -8.98 -5.10 -0.95
N SER A 35 -9.64 -4.03 -1.40
CA SER A 35 -9.42 -3.46 -2.74
C SER A 35 -8.06 -2.79 -2.91
N THR A 36 -7.25 -2.69 -1.85
CA THR A 36 -5.89 -2.12 -1.91
C THR A 36 -4.82 -3.19 -2.14
N SER A 37 -5.17 -4.49 -2.07
CA SER A 37 -4.18 -5.57 -2.15
C SER A 37 -3.46 -5.62 -3.51
N ILE A 38 -4.12 -5.25 -4.62
CA ILE A 38 -3.47 -5.19 -5.94
C ILE A 38 -2.45 -4.05 -5.98
N ASP A 39 -2.84 -2.85 -5.53
CA ASP A 39 -1.93 -1.71 -5.44
C ASP A 39 -0.71 -2.02 -4.55
N LEU A 40 -0.96 -2.70 -3.42
CA LEU A 40 0.08 -3.11 -2.48
C LEU A 40 1.05 -4.11 -3.11
N GLY A 41 0.54 -5.10 -3.85
CA GLY A 41 1.37 -6.06 -4.56
C GLY A 41 2.27 -5.40 -5.60
N LEU A 42 1.72 -4.48 -6.40
CA LEU A 42 2.50 -3.70 -7.37
C LEU A 42 3.55 -2.81 -6.69
N TYR A 43 3.19 -2.16 -5.58
CA TYR A 43 4.12 -1.37 -4.78
C TYR A 43 5.28 -2.22 -4.26
N MET A 44 5.00 -3.39 -3.66
CA MET A 44 6.03 -4.33 -3.21
C MET A 44 6.91 -4.81 -4.36
N LEU A 45 6.32 -5.08 -5.52
CA LEU A 45 7.07 -5.50 -6.71
C LEU A 45 8.06 -4.41 -7.16
N SER A 46 7.66 -3.14 -7.12
CA SER A 46 8.57 -2.03 -7.42
C SER A 46 9.75 -1.93 -6.45
N LEU A 47 9.55 -2.26 -5.16
CA LEU A 47 10.60 -2.27 -4.15
C LEU A 47 11.55 -3.45 -4.29
N LEU A 48 11.04 -4.63 -4.67
CA LEU A 48 11.79 -5.88 -4.68
C LEU A 48 12.45 -6.18 -6.02
N ALA A 49 11.81 -5.83 -7.13
CA ALA A 49 12.21 -6.17 -8.49
C ALA A 49 12.35 -4.94 -9.41
N GLY A 50 12.15 -3.73 -8.88
CA GLY A 50 12.23 -2.49 -9.63
C GLY A 50 10.95 -2.12 -10.38
N GLU A 51 10.91 -0.87 -10.86
CA GLU A 51 9.72 -0.32 -11.52
C GLU A 51 9.38 -1.02 -12.84
N GLU A 52 10.38 -1.47 -13.60
CA GLU A 52 10.15 -2.15 -14.89
C GLU A 52 9.36 -3.45 -14.72
N ALA A 53 9.75 -4.29 -13.75
CA ALA A 53 9.04 -5.53 -13.44
C ALA A 53 7.60 -5.24 -12.96
N MET A 54 7.42 -4.18 -12.16
CA MET A 54 6.10 -3.74 -11.73
C MET A 54 5.21 -3.33 -12.91
N LEU A 55 5.74 -2.54 -13.85
CA LEU A 55 5.01 -2.08 -15.04
C LEU A 55 4.65 -3.25 -15.96
N GLU A 56 5.54 -4.23 -16.11
CA GLU A 56 5.27 -5.44 -16.88
C GLU A 56 4.11 -6.24 -16.27
N VAL A 57 4.18 -6.55 -14.97
CA VAL A 57 3.11 -7.30 -14.29
C VAL A 57 1.80 -6.54 -14.32
N LYS A 58 1.81 -5.22 -14.06
CA LYS A 58 0.63 -4.36 -14.14
C LYS A 58 -0.06 -4.45 -15.51
N LYS A 59 0.73 -4.53 -16.59
CA LYS A 59 0.23 -4.73 -17.94
C LYS A 59 -0.32 -6.15 -18.14
N GLN A 60 0.37 -7.19 -17.65
CA GLN A 60 -0.06 -8.59 -17.78
C GLN A 60 -1.41 -8.86 -17.11
N ILE A 61 -1.72 -8.19 -16.01
CA ILE A 61 -2.99 -8.35 -15.28
C ILE A 61 -4.08 -7.33 -15.71
N ASP A 62 -3.84 -6.57 -16.77
CA ASP A 62 -4.74 -5.52 -17.27
C ASP A 62 -5.24 -4.58 -16.16
N TYR A 63 -4.31 -4.05 -15.36
CA TYR A 63 -4.62 -3.15 -14.25
C TYR A 63 -4.29 -1.69 -14.61
N PRO A 64 -5.22 -0.93 -15.24
CA PRO A 64 -4.93 0.40 -15.80
C PRO A 64 -4.86 1.53 -14.75
N TYR A 65 -4.98 1.21 -13.46
CA TYR A 65 -5.07 2.22 -12.40
C TYR A 65 -3.69 2.73 -11.99
N ILE A 66 -3.61 4.00 -11.61
CA ILE A 66 -2.38 4.61 -11.07
C ILE A 66 -2.34 4.33 -9.57
N LEU A 67 -1.18 3.91 -9.06
CA LEU A 67 -0.97 3.78 -7.63
C LEU A 67 -1.10 5.16 -6.96
N GLN A 68 -2.02 5.27 -6.00
CA GLN A 68 -2.33 6.53 -5.32
C GLN A 68 -2.39 6.32 -3.81
N GLY A 69 -2.20 7.39 -3.04
CA GLY A 69 -2.35 7.37 -1.59
C GLY A 69 -1.31 6.48 -0.89
N ILE A 70 -0.08 6.48 -1.39
CA ILE A 70 1.08 5.85 -0.74
C ILE A 70 1.72 6.89 0.19
N VAL A 71 2.00 6.50 1.43
CA VAL A 71 2.73 7.31 2.41
C VAL A 71 3.97 6.55 2.86
N GLN A 72 5.16 7.14 2.66
CA GLN A 72 6.43 6.62 3.16
C GLN A 72 6.84 7.41 4.41
N ARG A 73 7.29 6.70 5.44
CA ARG A 73 7.85 7.29 6.67
C ARG A 73 9.12 6.57 7.11
N GLN A 74 10.04 7.37 7.66
CA GLN A 74 11.27 6.94 8.31
C GLN A 74 11.00 6.51 9.74
#